data_AF-K1GIN0-F1
#
_entry.id   AF-K1GIN0-F1
#
_cell.length_a   1.000
_cell.length_b   1.000
_cell.length_c   1.000
_cell.angle_alpha   90.00
_cell.angle_beta   90.00
_cell.angle_gamma   90.00
#
_symmetry.space_group_name_H-M   'P 1'
#
loop_
_entity.id
_entity.type
_entity.pdbx_description
1 polymer ?
#
loop_
_entity_poly.entity_id
_entity_poly.type
_entity_poly.pdbx_seq_one_letter_code
_entity_poly.pdbx_strand_id
1 'polypeptide(L)'
;MKINNQKNANIMIKAAGLSAIILIFLCFIVIFYVAFSGDNTSEIQENGERYRTSDFYKYKDKIYALVYGNGLLEVEGVDIPTFKVFDTEANNGNVAYDKNRVYFGNIAVSDLDTDKLYYVGNNYYSDGTNSYFCSTSSEYNEELSAKSTIIQNISHFFFKTKRPQYYFYPYKN
;
A
#
# COMPACT_ATOMS: atom_id res chain seq x y z
N MET A 1 -56.08 23.63 22.45
CA MET A 1 -55.49 22.33 22.04
C MET A 1 -54.71 22.41 20.71
N LYS A 2 -55.28 22.92 19.60
CA LYS A 2 -54.58 23.05 18.29
C LYS A 2 -53.27 23.88 18.30
N ILE A 3 -53.22 25.00 19.03
CA ILE A 3 -52.06 25.92 19.07
C ILE A 3 -50.81 25.25 19.70
N ASN A 4 -50.99 24.46 20.77
CA ASN A 4 -49.88 23.73 21.41
C ASN A 4 -49.32 22.64 20.49
N ASN A 5 -50.18 21.95 19.73
CA ASN A 5 -49.75 20.93 18.79
C ASN A 5 -48.91 21.51 17.63
N GLN A 6 -49.30 22.69 17.13
CA GLN A 6 -48.54 23.38 16.07
C GLN A 6 -47.20 23.93 16.58
N LYS A 7 -47.14 24.44 17.82
CA LYS A 7 -45.89 24.88 18.46
C LYS A 7 -44.92 23.72 18.68
N ASN A 8 -45.43 22.57 19.15
CA ASN A 8 -44.63 21.37 19.37
C ASN A 8 -44.11 20.78 18.05
N ALA A 9 -44.93 20.78 16.98
CA ALA A 9 -44.51 20.36 15.64
C ALA A 9 -43.37 21.24 15.10
N ASN A 10 -43.45 22.56 15.26
CA ASN A 10 -42.37 23.47 14.84
C ASN A 10 -41.06 23.25 15.60
N ILE A 11 -41.12 22.92 16.89
CA ILE A 11 -39.93 22.58 17.69
C ILE A 11 -39.32 21.27 17.20
N MET A 12 -40.14 20.24 16.95
CA MET A 12 -39.70 18.96 16.42
C MET A 12 -39.03 19.09 15.04
N ILE A 13 -39.60 19.89 14.13
CA ILE A 13 -39.02 20.13 12.79
C ILE A 13 -37.65 20.80 12.91
N LYS A 14 -37.51 21.80 13.79
CA LYS A 14 -36.22 22.47 14.02
C LYS A 14 -35.19 21.53 14.65
N ALA A 15 -35.60 20.70 15.61
CA ALA A 15 -34.74 19.70 16.23
C ALA A 15 -34.29 18.62 15.23
N ALA A 16 -35.21 18.14 14.38
CA ALA A 16 -34.90 17.20 13.31
C ALA A 16 -33.91 17.80 12.30
N GLY A 17 -34.15 19.04 11.86
CA GLY A 17 -33.23 19.78 10.98
C GLY A 17 -31.84 19.94 11.59
N LEU A 18 -31.75 20.33 12.86
CA LEU A 18 -30.47 20.42 13.58
C LEU A 18 -29.77 19.07 13.68
N SER A 19 -30.52 18.00 13.99
CA SER A 19 -29.97 16.65 14.09
C SER A 19 -29.41 16.13 12.76
N ALA A 20 -30.08 16.42 11.64
CA ALA A 20 -29.60 16.09 10.30
C ALA A 20 -28.31 16.84 9.94
N ILE A 21 -28.21 18.14 10.29
CA ILE A 21 -26.99 18.93 10.06
C ILE A 21 -25.82 18.35 10.87
N ILE A 22 -26.04 18.01 12.14
CA ILE A 22 -25.02 17.38 13.00
C ILE A 22 -24.56 16.05 12.39
N LEU A 23 -25.49 15.22 11.91
CA LEU A 23 -25.17 13.94 11.30
C LEU A 23 -24.31 14.12 10.03
N ILE A 24 -24.66 15.06 9.16
CA ILE A 24 -23.88 15.39 7.96
C ILE A 24 -22.47 15.84 8.35
N PHE A 25 -22.35 16.70 9.35
CA PHE A 25 -21.05 17.18 9.83
C PHE A 25 -20.19 16.05 10.40
N LEU A 26 -20.78 15.13 11.16
CA LEU A 26 -20.09 13.93 11.65
C LEU A 26 -19.63 13.03 10.49
N CYS A 27 -20.45 12.85 9.45
CA CYS A 27 -20.03 12.13 8.25
C CYS A 27 -18.80 12.77 7.59
N PHE A 28 -18.77 14.10 7.46
CA PHE A 28 -17.59 14.79 6.92
C PHE A 28 -16.34 14.60 7.79
N ILE A 29 -16.47 14.67 9.12
CA ILE A 29 -15.34 14.39 10.03
C ILE A 29 -14.77 12.99 9.78
N VAL A 30 -15.62 11.98 9.65
CA VAL A 30 -15.18 10.60 9.38
C VAL A 30 -14.49 10.52 8.01
N ILE A 31 -15.05 11.13 6.97
CA ILE A 31 -14.45 11.15 5.62
C ILE A 31 -13.06 11.81 5.66
N PHE A 32 -12.93 12.97 6.31
CA PHE A 32 -11.64 13.63 6.45
C PHE A 32 -10.65 12.79 7.25
N TYR A 33 -11.09 12.19 8.35
CA TYR A 33 -10.21 11.34 9.16
C TYR A 33 -9.73 10.10 8.40
N VAL A 34 -10.57 9.49 7.55
CA VAL A 34 -10.16 8.41 6.63
C VAL A 34 -9.19 8.92 5.57
N ALA A 35 -9.47 10.08 4.97
CA ALA A 35 -8.64 10.67 3.92
C ALA A 35 -7.25 11.10 4.42
N PHE A 36 -7.16 11.51 5.69
CA PHE A 36 -5.93 11.96 6.34
C PHE A 36 -5.32 10.93 7.31
N SER A 37 -5.89 9.72 7.43
CA SER A 37 -5.23 8.65 8.17
C SER A 37 -4.00 8.25 7.36
N GLY A 38 -2.86 8.85 7.70
CA GLY A 38 -1.60 8.68 6.99
C GLY A 38 -1.20 7.21 6.87
N ASP A 39 -0.34 6.95 5.89
CA ASP A 39 0.36 5.69 5.87
C ASP A 39 1.41 5.61 6.99
N ASN A 40 2.00 4.43 7.20
CA ASN A 40 3.04 4.28 8.22
C ASN A 40 4.41 4.59 7.59
N THR A 41 4.47 5.22 6.42
CA THR A 41 5.70 5.39 5.65
C THR A 41 6.70 6.23 6.43
N SER A 42 6.27 7.35 7.01
CA SER A 42 7.15 8.20 7.84
C SER A 42 7.67 7.44 9.06
N GLU A 43 6.79 6.76 9.79
CA GLU A 43 7.16 5.97 10.97
C GLU A 43 8.21 4.89 10.62
N ILE A 44 8.03 4.18 9.51
CA ILE A 44 8.96 3.14 9.07
C ILE A 44 10.26 3.74 8.52
N GLN A 45 10.22 4.87 7.81
CA GLN A 45 11.44 5.53 7.33
C GLN A 45 12.28 6.10 8.48
N GLU A 46 11.64 6.61 9.54
CA GLU A 46 12.32 7.18 10.70
C GLU A 46 12.85 6.11 11.66
N ASN A 47 12.10 5.01 11.85
CA ASN A 47 12.39 4.03 12.90
C ASN A 47 12.76 2.63 12.38
N GLY A 48 12.64 2.38 11.08
CA GLY A 48 12.98 1.12 10.43
C GLY A 48 14.44 1.05 10.00
N GLU A 49 14.93 -0.19 9.83
CA GLU A 49 16.26 -0.46 9.32
C GLU A 49 16.20 -0.59 7.80
N ARG A 50 16.80 0.36 7.07
CA ARG A 50 16.92 0.27 5.61
C ARG A 50 17.96 -0.78 5.22
N TYR A 51 17.62 -1.66 4.29
CA TYR A 51 18.57 -2.61 3.72
C TYR A 51 19.50 -1.88 2.74
N ARG A 52 20.70 -1.53 3.20
CA ARG A 52 21.71 -0.82 2.39
C ARG A 52 21.11 0.44 1.74
N THR A 53 21.40 0.67 0.47
CA THR A 53 20.88 1.78 -0.35
C THR A 53 19.60 1.40 -1.10
N SER A 54 18.99 0.25 -0.81
CA SER A 54 17.81 -0.28 -1.53
C SER A 54 16.50 0.39 -1.12
N ASP A 55 15.39 0.04 -1.75
CA ASP A 55 14.04 0.49 -1.38
C ASP A 55 13.42 -0.34 -0.24
N PHE A 56 14.14 -1.31 0.33
CA PHE A 56 13.62 -2.22 1.34
C PHE A 56 13.96 -1.80 2.77
N TYR A 57 13.02 -2.01 3.68
CA TYR A 57 13.11 -1.69 5.10
C TYR A 57 12.66 -2.87 5.95
N LYS A 58 13.35 -3.11 7.07
CA LYS A 58 12.89 -4.00 8.14
C LYS A 58 12.27 -3.16 9.25
N TYR A 59 11.07 -3.55 9.69
CA TYR A 59 10.40 -2.89 10.81
C TYR A 59 9.42 -3.85 11.49
N LYS A 60 9.45 -3.93 12.83
CA LYS A 60 8.55 -4.77 13.65
C LYS A 60 8.36 -6.20 13.08
N ASP A 61 9.47 -6.90 12.82
CA ASP A 61 9.50 -8.26 12.26
C ASP A 61 8.79 -8.43 10.90
N LYS A 62 8.79 -7.37 10.09
CA LYS A 62 8.27 -7.37 8.73
C LYS A 62 9.24 -6.68 7.78
N ILE A 63 9.08 -6.96 6.50
CA ILE A 63 9.79 -6.30 5.41
C ILE A 63 8.82 -5.41 4.66
N TYR A 64 9.28 -4.22 4.31
CA TYR A 64 8.55 -3.23 3.55
C TYR A 64 9.38 -2.80 2.34
N ALA A 65 8.72 -2.56 1.21
CA ALA A 65 9.34 -1.98 0.02
C ALA A 65 8.74 -0.59 -0.22
N LEU A 66 9.61 0.40 -0.45
CA LEU A 66 9.21 1.72 -0.86
C LEU A 66 8.75 1.64 -2.32
N VAL A 67 7.49 2.00 -2.56
CA VAL A 67 6.95 2.16 -3.90
C VAL A 67 6.59 3.63 -4.06
N TYR A 68 7.29 4.32 -4.97
CA TYR A 68 7.03 5.73 -5.23
C TYR A 68 5.56 5.93 -5.66
N GLY A 69 4.90 6.95 -5.10
CA GLY A 69 3.46 7.17 -5.24
C GLY A 69 2.57 6.38 -4.29
N ASN A 70 3.08 5.33 -3.62
CA ASN A 70 2.32 4.51 -2.66
C ASN A 70 2.85 4.50 -1.23
N GLY A 71 4.12 4.84 -1.03
CA GLY A 71 4.80 4.74 0.26
C GLY A 71 5.35 3.34 0.52
N LEU A 72 5.57 3.01 1.80
CA LEU A 72 6.10 1.71 2.23
C LEU A 72 5.00 0.67 2.31
N LEU A 73 5.09 -0.34 1.45
CA LEU A 73 4.16 -1.47 1.38
C LEU A 73 4.81 -2.72 1.94
N GLU A 74 4.06 -3.49 2.74
CA GLU A 74 4.53 -4.76 3.28
C GLU A 74 4.83 -5.76 2.14
N VAL A 75 5.99 -6.40 2.22
CA VAL A 75 6.37 -7.52 1.35
C VAL A 75 5.87 -8.80 2.02
N GLU A 76 4.77 -9.34 1.51
CA GLU A 76 4.09 -10.47 2.12
C GLU A 76 4.84 -11.79 1.88
N GLY A 77 4.87 -12.65 2.89
CA GLY A 77 5.39 -14.02 2.78
C GLY A 77 6.92 -14.13 2.75
N VAL A 78 7.64 -13.09 3.16
CA VAL A 78 9.10 -13.08 3.20
C VAL A 78 9.66 -14.02 4.28
N ASP A 79 10.63 -14.84 3.90
CA ASP A 79 11.54 -15.49 4.84
C ASP A 79 12.61 -14.50 5.29
N ILE A 80 12.31 -13.76 6.35
CA ILE A 80 13.18 -12.67 6.88
C ILE A 80 14.62 -13.12 7.15
N PRO A 81 14.89 -14.31 7.73
CA PRO A 81 16.26 -14.73 7.99
C PRO A 81 17.12 -14.87 6.73
N THR A 82 16.51 -15.17 5.58
CA THR A 82 17.22 -15.34 4.30
C THR A 82 17.02 -14.18 3.33
N PHE A 83 16.26 -13.15 3.71
CA PHE A 83 16.00 -11.99 2.89
C PHE A 83 17.27 -11.21 2.57
N LYS A 84 17.46 -10.92 1.28
CA LYS A 84 18.60 -10.18 0.74
C LYS A 84 18.13 -9.24 -0.35
N VAL A 85 18.70 -8.05 -0.36
CA VAL A 85 18.56 -7.13 -1.49
C VAL A 85 19.52 -7.54 -2.59
N PHE A 86 19.10 -7.43 -3.85
CA PHE A 86 19.93 -7.74 -4.99
C PHE A 86 20.96 -6.63 -5.20
N ASP A 87 22.08 -6.69 -4.50
CA ASP A 87 23.00 -5.57 -4.35
C ASP A 87 24.02 -5.51 -5.50
N THR A 88 23.63 -4.87 -6.61
CA THR A 88 24.53 -4.57 -7.73
C THR A 88 24.41 -3.09 -8.09
N GLU A 89 25.47 -2.49 -8.65
CA GLU A 89 25.47 -1.09 -9.10
C GLU A 89 24.37 -0.80 -10.15
N ALA A 90 23.92 -1.84 -10.86
CA ALA A 90 22.87 -1.73 -11.87
C ALA A 90 21.46 -1.92 -11.31
N ASN A 91 21.29 -2.39 -10.08
CA ASN A 91 19.99 -2.46 -9.43
C ASN A 91 19.63 -1.08 -8.87
N ASN A 92 18.41 -0.63 -9.16
CA ASN A 92 17.87 0.62 -8.64
C ASN A 92 17.34 0.49 -7.20
N GLY A 93 17.62 -0.63 -6.54
CA GLY A 93 17.27 -0.89 -5.15
C GLY A 93 15.89 -1.52 -4.96
N ASN A 94 15.12 -1.72 -6.03
CA ASN A 94 13.76 -2.21 -5.97
C ASN A 94 13.62 -3.73 -6.19
N VAL A 95 14.74 -4.46 -6.29
CA VAL A 95 14.75 -5.93 -6.39
C VAL A 95 15.42 -6.57 -5.18
N ALA A 96 14.73 -7.55 -4.58
CA ALA A 96 15.22 -8.36 -3.48
C ALA A 96 14.81 -9.82 -3.66
N TYR A 97 15.30 -10.72 -2.81
CA TYR A 97 14.93 -12.14 -2.82
C TYR A 97 15.11 -12.73 -1.43
N ASP A 98 14.41 -13.83 -1.17
CA ASP A 98 14.72 -14.72 -0.06
C ASP A 98 15.06 -16.11 -0.62
N LYS A 99 15.13 -17.16 0.22
CA LYS A 99 15.43 -18.52 -0.25
C LYS A 99 14.35 -19.15 -1.14
N ASN A 100 13.16 -18.56 -1.21
CA ASN A 100 11.99 -19.15 -1.86
C ASN A 100 11.58 -18.40 -3.13
N ARG A 101 11.80 -17.09 -3.20
CA ARG A 101 11.29 -16.24 -4.30
C ARG A 101 12.02 -14.91 -4.43
N VAL A 102 11.85 -14.30 -5.60
CA VAL A 102 12.30 -12.94 -5.93
C VAL A 102 11.17 -11.94 -5.67
N TYR A 103 11.52 -10.70 -5.36
CA TYR A 103 10.59 -9.60 -5.08
C TYR A 103 10.92 -8.39 -5.95
N PHE A 104 9.92 -7.89 -6.66
CA PHE A 104 9.93 -6.63 -7.41
C PHE A 104 9.10 -5.61 -6.67
N GLY A 105 9.75 -4.69 -5.96
CA GLY A 105 9.15 -3.93 -4.88
C GLY A 105 8.53 -4.87 -3.85
N ASN A 106 7.24 -4.69 -3.56
CA ASN A 106 6.51 -5.53 -2.62
C ASN A 106 5.86 -6.78 -3.25
N ILE A 107 6.06 -7.04 -4.55
CA ILE A 107 5.38 -8.11 -5.27
C ILE A 107 6.34 -9.29 -5.46
N ALA A 108 5.89 -10.48 -5.09
CA ALA A 108 6.67 -11.71 -5.23
C ALA A 108 6.54 -12.34 -6.63
N VAL A 109 7.65 -12.84 -7.15
CA VAL A 109 7.77 -13.63 -8.39
C VAL A 109 8.47 -14.95 -8.05
N SER A 110 7.75 -16.06 -8.21
CA SER A 110 8.13 -17.36 -7.63
C SER A 110 8.73 -18.37 -8.61
N ASP A 111 8.75 -18.04 -9.89
CA ASP A 111 9.29 -18.90 -10.95
C ASP A 111 10.77 -18.66 -11.25
N LEU A 112 11.39 -17.64 -10.64
CA LEU A 112 12.84 -17.45 -10.66
C LEU A 112 13.53 -18.24 -9.53
N ASP A 113 14.53 -19.04 -9.90
CA ASP A 113 15.44 -19.71 -8.98
C ASP A 113 16.39 -18.69 -8.33
N THR A 114 16.19 -18.47 -7.03
CA THR A 114 16.91 -17.44 -6.25
C THR A 114 18.39 -17.73 -6.10
N ASP A 115 18.81 -18.99 -6.16
CA ASP A 115 20.22 -19.37 -6.05
C ASP A 115 21.00 -19.10 -7.34
N LYS A 116 20.28 -18.95 -8.47
CA LYS A 116 20.86 -18.69 -9.79
C LYS A 116 20.58 -17.27 -10.29
N LEU A 117 19.92 -16.42 -9.51
CA LEU A 117 19.50 -15.11 -9.95
C LEU A 117 20.70 -14.22 -10.33
N TYR A 118 20.70 -13.68 -11.55
CA TYR A 118 21.67 -12.70 -12.02
C TYR A 118 21.00 -11.58 -12.83
N TYR A 119 21.68 -10.44 -12.92
CA TYR A 119 21.24 -9.31 -13.73
C TYR A 119 21.77 -9.43 -15.15
N VAL A 120 20.88 -9.35 -16.13
CA VAL A 120 21.20 -9.48 -17.56
C VAL A 120 21.59 -8.12 -18.16
N GLY A 121 20.93 -7.04 -17.72
CA GLY A 121 21.00 -5.72 -18.36
C GLY A 121 19.62 -5.18 -18.73
N ASN A 122 19.51 -3.87 -18.91
CA ASN A 122 18.25 -3.20 -19.26
C ASN A 122 17.06 -3.61 -18.38
N ASN A 123 17.28 -3.72 -17.07
CA ASN A 123 16.27 -4.08 -16.07
C ASN A 123 15.77 -5.54 -16.15
N TYR A 124 16.50 -6.43 -16.84
CA TYR A 124 16.21 -7.86 -16.86
C TYR A 124 17.02 -8.62 -15.81
N TYR A 125 16.32 -9.53 -15.12
CA TYR A 125 16.85 -10.46 -14.13
C TYR A 125 16.52 -11.88 -14.59
N SER A 126 17.46 -12.81 -14.47
CA SER A 126 17.28 -14.18 -14.96
C SER A 126 17.92 -15.20 -14.03
N ASP A 127 17.44 -16.43 -14.07
CA ASP A 127 18.05 -17.61 -13.44
C ASP A 127 18.65 -18.59 -14.47
N GLY A 128 18.69 -18.19 -15.75
CA GLY A 128 19.11 -19.02 -16.89
C GLY A 128 17.99 -19.84 -17.54
N THR A 129 16.80 -19.90 -16.93
CA THR A 129 15.60 -20.56 -17.47
C THR A 129 14.48 -19.55 -17.73
N ASN A 130 14.14 -18.77 -16.71
CA ASN A 130 13.17 -17.69 -16.74
C ASN A 130 13.89 -16.34 -16.72
N SER A 131 13.24 -15.32 -17.26
CA SER A 131 13.78 -13.96 -17.30
C SER A 131 12.65 -12.99 -17.04
N TYR A 132 12.87 -12.03 -16.16
CA TYR A 132 11.88 -11.00 -15.88
C TYR A 132 12.47 -9.62 -16.10
N PHE A 133 11.72 -8.79 -16.81
CA PHE A 133 11.85 -7.35 -16.70
C PHE A 133 11.26 -6.89 -15.36
N CYS A 134 11.95 -5.97 -14.68
CA CYS A 134 11.41 -5.20 -13.56
C CYS A 134 11.77 -3.73 -13.72
N SER A 135 10.79 -2.89 -14.00
CA SER A 135 10.97 -1.44 -14.12
C SER A 135 11.64 -0.84 -12.88
N THR A 136 12.42 0.21 -13.09
CA THR A 136 13.10 0.97 -12.03
C THR A 136 12.23 2.12 -11.53
N SER A 137 11.13 2.40 -12.23
CA SER A 137 10.16 3.44 -11.92
C SER A 137 8.81 2.79 -11.64
N SER A 138 8.15 3.26 -10.59
CA SER A 138 6.78 2.85 -10.30
C SER A 138 5.79 3.48 -11.27
N GLU A 139 4.77 2.74 -11.67
CA GLU A 139 3.68 3.22 -12.52
C GLU A 139 2.33 3.04 -11.83
N TYR A 140 1.36 3.89 -12.21
CA TYR A 140 0.00 3.79 -11.70
C TYR A 140 -0.65 2.50 -12.19
N ASN A 141 -1.33 1.80 -11.28
CA ASN A 141 -2.07 0.59 -11.57
C ASN A 141 -3.40 0.95 -12.24
N GLU A 142 -3.43 0.89 -13.58
CA GLU A 142 -4.62 1.17 -14.38
C GLU A 142 -5.77 0.16 -14.16
N GLU A 143 -5.46 -1.04 -13.67
CA GLU A 143 -6.46 -2.08 -13.39
C GLU A 143 -7.22 -1.80 -12.08
N LEU A 144 -6.75 -0.86 -11.26
CA LEU A 144 -7.42 -0.47 -10.02
C LEU A 144 -8.68 0.33 -10.33
N SER A 145 -9.81 -0.37 -10.34
CA SER A 145 -11.12 0.27 -10.54
C SER A 145 -11.45 1.22 -9.40
N ALA A 146 -12.01 2.39 -9.71
CA ALA A 146 -12.41 3.38 -8.70
C ALA A 146 -13.35 2.79 -7.63
N LYS A 147 -14.22 1.83 -8.01
CA LYS A 147 -15.14 1.16 -7.08
C LYS A 147 -14.41 0.22 -6.13
N SER A 148 -13.46 -0.60 -6.62
CA SER A 148 -12.67 -1.48 -5.75
C SER A 148 -11.79 -0.69 -4.79
N THR A 149 -11.25 0.44 -5.24
CA THR A 149 -10.46 1.36 -4.42
C THR A 149 -11.25 1.90 -3.23
N ILE A 150 -12.47 2.40 -3.45
CA ILE A 150 -13.32 2.91 -2.36
C ILE A 150 -13.59 1.83 -1.32
N ILE A 151 -13.95 0.63 -1.76
CA ILE A 151 -14.22 -0.51 -0.86
C ILE A 151 -12.95 -0.89 -0.09
N GLN A 152 -11.80 -0.96 -0.74
CA GLN A 152 -10.52 -1.28 -0.10
C GLN A 152 -10.09 -0.21 0.91
N ASN A 153 -10.26 1.08 0.60
CA ASN A 153 -9.97 2.16 1.55
C ASN A 153 -10.88 2.09 2.78
N ILE A 154 -12.18 1.87 2.60
CA ILE A 154 -13.14 1.69 3.69
C ILE A 154 -12.74 0.47 4.54
N SER A 155 -12.49 -0.67 3.90
CA SER A 155 -12.08 -1.90 4.58
C SER A 155 -10.77 -1.73 5.35
N HIS A 156 -9.77 -1.09 4.73
CA HIS A 156 -8.49 -0.80 5.38
C HIS A 156 -8.69 0.11 6.60
N PHE A 157 -9.53 1.13 6.48
CA PHE A 157 -9.78 2.05 7.58
C PHE A 157 -10.42 1.37 8.79
N PHE A 158 -11.50 0.61 8.58
CA PHE A 158 -12.27 -0.03 9.65
C PHE A 158 -11.62 -1.32 10.20
N PHE A 159 -10.95 -2.10 9.34
CA PHE A 159 -10.49 -3.44 9.66
C PHE A 159 -8.97 -3.64 9.49
N LYS A 160 -8.23 -2.59 9.11
CA LYS A 160 -6.78 -2.66 8.85
C LYS A 160 -6.39 -3.75 7.85
N THR A 161 -7.26 -4.05 6.88
CA THR A 161 -6.96 -4.97 5.76
C THR A 161 -5.85 -4.41 4.87
N LYS A 162 -5.40 -5.17 3.87
CA LYS A 162 -4.40 -4.67 2.89
C LYS A 162 -4.87 -3.34 2.27
N ARG A 163 -3.94 -2.40 2.15
CA ARG A 163 -4.17 -1.10 1.50
C ARG A 163 -4.29 -1.29 -0.01
N PRO A 164 -5.06 -0.42 -0.71
CA PRO A 164 -5.00 -0.37 -2.16
C PRO A 164 -3.59 0.00 -2.64
N GLN A 165 -3.12 -0.71 -3.66
CA GLN A 165 -1.81 -0.51 -4.26
C GLN A 165 -1.94 0.24 -5.60
N TYR A 166 -2.01 1.56 -5.54
CA TYR A 166 -2.14 2.46 -6.69
C TYR A 166 -0.92 2.49 -7.60
N TYR A 167 0.26 2.16 -7.10
CA TYR A 167 1.52 2.16 -7.80
C TYR A 167 2.25 0.86 -7.53
N PHE A 168 3.01 0.41 -8.51
CA PHE A 168 3.86 -0.77 -8.43
C PHE A 168 5.02 -0.60 -9.40
N TYR A 169 6.06 -1.41 -9.29
CA TYR A 169 7.10 -1.50 -10.31
C TYR A 169 6.62 -2.48 -11.39
N PRO A 170 6.33 -2.03 -12.64
CA PRO A 170 5.94 -2.94 -13.72
C PRO A 170 6.95 -4.06 -13.91
N TYR A 171 6.46 -5.29 -14.05
CA TYR A 171 7.29 -6.46 -14.29
C TYR A 171 6.62 -7.39 -15.30
N LYS A 172 7.44 -8.15 -16.02
CA LYS A 172 6.97 -9.08 -17.06
C LYS A 172 8.00 -10.20 -17.27
N ASN A 173 7.52 -11.44 -17.40
CA ASN A 173 8.31 -12.59 -17.87
C ASN A 173 8.53 -12.47 -19.39
#